data_AF-A0A1T4T5Q9-F1
#
_entry.id   AF-A0A1T4T5Q9-F1
#
_cell.length_a   1.000
_cell.length_b   1.000
_cell.length_c   1.000
_cell.angle_alpha   90.00
_cell.angle_beta   90.00
_cell.angle_gamma   90.00
#
_symmetry.space_group_name_H-M   'P 1'
#
loop_
_entity.id
_entity.type
_entity.pdbx_description
1 polymer ?
#
loop_
_entity_poly.entity_id
_entity_poly.type
_entity_poly.pdbx_seq_one_letter_code
_entity_poly.pdbx_strand_id
1 'polypeptide(L)'
;MRDQEKRFQEIARTNICGLIANSSVNRLAVTGIAGPDGEPDEAAWTWWKTNRLPARQKQLYRSALSQSVAYVVVGPHPQDPRRPLITLDHARNAIIERAPATGDAVACPASSTPSWWWTPP
;
A
#
# COMPACT_ATOMS: atom_id res chain seq x y z
N MET A 1 20.50 -22.89 26.19
CA MET A 1 19.19 -22.43 25.69
C MET A 1 18.66 -21.27 26.53
N ARG A 2 18.46 -21.42 27.85
CA ARG A 2 17.96 -20.37 28.76
C ARG A 2 18.74 -19.03 28.78
N ASP A 3 20.07 -19.06 28.61
CA ASP A 3 20.87 -17.82 28.61
C ASP A 3 20.74 -17.00 27.33
N GLN A 4 20.50 -17.66 26.19
CA GLN A 4 20.24 -16.99 24.91
C GLN A 4 18.88 -16.28 24.94
N GLU A 5 17.88 -16.93 25.55
CA GLU A 5 16.54 -16.35 25.76
C GLU A 5 16.59 -15.13 26.67
N LYS A 6 17.31 -15.20 27.79
CA LYS A 6 17.52 -14.04 28.69
C LYS A 6 18.21 -12.88 27.99
N ARG A 7 19.27 -13.16 27.21
CA ARG A 7 19.99 -12.13 26.47
C ARG A 7 19.14 -11.49 25.37
N PHE A 8 18.33 -12.29 24.66
CA PHE A 8 17.36 -11.76 23.72
C PHE A 8 16.33 -10.86 24.41
N GLN A 9 15.79 -11.28 25.57
CA GLN A 9 14.85 -10.47 26.34
C GLN A 9 15.47 -9.15 26.84
N GLU A 10 16.73 -9.15 27.25
CA GLU A 10 17.45 -7.94 27.64
C GLU A 10 17.59 -6.96 26.47
N ILE A 11 17.93 -7.45 25.28
CA ILE A 11 18.12 -6.63 24.07
C ILE A 11 16.75 -6.17 23.50
N ALA A 12 15.72 -7.01 23.56
CA ALA A 12 14.40 -6.74 23.01
C ALA A 12 13.56 -5.75 23.84
N ARG A 13 14.07 -5.26 24.97
CA ARG A 13 13.37 -4.29 25.83
C ARG A 13 13.03 -2.97 25.13
N THR A 14 13.80 -2.58 24.11
CA THR A 14 13.60 -1.31 23.41
C THR A 14 13.37 -1.54 21.92
N ASN A 15 12.14 -1.23 21.45
CA ASN A 15 11.78 -1.34 20.05
C ASN A 15 12.30 -0.13 19.24
N ILE A 16 13.59 -0.17 18.87
CA ILE A 16 14.23 0.87 18.04
C ILE A 16 13.64 0.86 16.62
N CYS A 17 13.28 -0.31 16.08
CA CYS A 17 12.69 -0.43 14.73
C CYS A 17 11.37 0.35 14.62
N GLY A 18 10.53 0.29 15.65
CA GLY A 18 9.29 1.05 15.73
C GLY A 18 9.53 2.57 15.75
N LEU A 19 10.59 3.02 16.43
CA LEU A 19 10.98 4.43 16.44
C LEU A 19 11.41 4.90 15.04
N ILE A 20 12.29 4.15 14.38
CA ILE A 20 12.77 4.45 13.03
C ILE A 20 11.61 4.53 12.05
N ALA A 21 10.77 3.48 12.00
CA ALA A 21 9.63 3.44 11.09
C ALA A 21 8.66 4.62 11.32
N ASN A 22 8.28 4.91 12.57
CA ASN A 22 7.38 6.01 12.87
C ASN A 22 7.98 7.38 12.56
N SER A 23 9.30 7.55 12.72
CA SER A 23 9.97 8.80 12.34
C SER A 23 9.86 9.07 10.84
N SER A 24 10.04 8.04 10.00
CA SER A 24 9.90 8.14 8.55
C SER A 24 8.45 8.36 8.13
N VAL A 25 7.50 7.60 8.69
CA VAL A 25 6.06 7.75 8.40
C VAL A 25 5.56 9.18 8.66
N ASN A 26 6.06 9.85 9.71
CA ASN A 26 5.63 11.20 10.03
C ASN A 26 6.20 12.28 9.11
N ARG A 27 7.27 11.98 8.35
CA ARG A 27 7.85 12.89 7.36
C ARG A 27 7.30 12.68 5.95
N LEU A 28 6.73 11.50 5.67
CA LEU A 28 6.15 11.18 4.38
C LEU A 28 4.73 11.76 4.25
N ALA A 29 4.51 12.50 3.18
CA ALA A 29 3.19 12.99 2.78
C ALA A 29 3.09 12.99 1.25
N VAL A 30 2.03 12.39 0.72
CA VAL A 30 1.72 12.48 -0.72
C VAL A 30 1.33 13.92 -1.04
N THR A 31 2.05 14.52 -1.99
CA THR A 31 1.79 15.90 -2.45
C THR A 31 0.98 15.93 -3.75
N GLY A 32 1.06 14.86 -4.55
CA GLY A 32 0.35 14.70 -5.81
C GLY A 32 0.51 13.28 -6.36
N ILE A 33 -0.21 12.98 -7.43
CA ILE A 33 -0.11 11.71 -8.17
C ILE A 33 0.36 12.07 -9.58
N ALA A 34 1.36 11.34 -10.07
CA ALA A 34 1.83 11.45 -11.45
C ALA A 34 1.28 10.28 -12.27
N GLY A 35 0.93 10.56 -13.52
CA GLY A 35 0.57 9.55 -14.51
C GLY A 35 1.78 8.78 -15.04
N PRO A 36 1.58 7.84 -15.98
CA PRO A 36 2.66 7.05 -16.58
C PRO A 36 3.76 7.91 -17.23
N ASP A 37 3.36 9.06 -17.78
CA ASP A 37 4.27 9.99 -18.47
C ASP A 37 5.02 10.93 -17.50
N GLY A 38 4.81 10.78 -16.19
CA GLY A 38 5.41 11.63 -15.16
C GLY A 38 4.69 12.97 -14.93
N GLU A 39 3.73 13.31 -15.78
CA GLU A 39 2.91 14.51 -15.64
C GLU A 39 1.90 14.38 -14.48
N PRO A 40 1.56 15.49 -13.80
CA PRO A 40 0.58 15.48 -12.72
C PRO A 40 -0.80 15.01 -13.20
N ASP A 41 -1.36 14.00 -12.54
CA ASP A 41 -2.72 13.51 -12.77
C ASP A 41 -3.67 14.08 -11.71
N GLU A 42 -4.32 15.19 -12.07
CA GLU A 42 -5.28 15.88 -11.20
C GLU A 42 -6.56 15.07 -10.96
N ALA A 43 -6.95 14.20 -11.90
CA ALA A 43 -8.12 13.35 -11.74
C ALA A 43 -7.86 12.27 -10.68
N ALA A 44 -6.73 11.58 -10.79
CA ALA A 44 -6.29 10.62 -9.78
C ALA A 44 -6.09 11.29 -8.41
N TRP A 45 -5.51 12.49 -8.37
CA TRP A 45 -5.36 13.26 -7.14
C TRP A 45 -6.71 13.63 -6.51
N THR A 46 -7.70 13.94 -7.32
CA THR A 46 -9.06 14.22 -6.84
C THR A 46 -9.69 12.98 -6.22
N TRP A 47 -9.48 11.80 -6.80
CA TRP A 47 -10.01 10.53 -6.26
C TRP A 47 -9.31 10.16 -4.96
N TRP A 48 -8.00 10.43 -4.86
CA TRP A 48 -7.23 10.27 -3.63
C TRP A 48 -7.79 11.10 -2.47
N LYS A 49 -8.06 12.38 -2.71
CA LYS A 49 -8.67 13.29 -1.74
C LYS A 49 -10.09 12.86 -1.35
N THR A 50 -10.91 12.49 -2.34
CA THR A 50 -12.31 12.07 -2.14
C THR A 50 -12.42 10.82 -1.25
N ASN A 51 -11.46 9.89 -1.36
CA ASN A 51 -11.37 8.70 -0.52
C ASN A 51 -10.75 8.96 0.87
N ARG A 52 -10.49 10.23 1.23
CA ARG A 52 -9.87 10.65 2.50
C ARG A 52 -8.49 10.03 2.74
N LEU A 53 -7.77 9.69 1.67
CA LEU A 53 -6.46 9.05 1.77
C LEU A 53 -5.36 9.95 2.34
N PRO A 54 -5.36 11.30 2.19
CA PRO A 54 -4.39 12.14 2.89
C PRO A 54 -4.43 11.99 4.42
N ALA A 55 -5.60 11.68 4.99
CA ALA A 55 -5.72 11.41 6.43
C ALA A 55 -5.25 9.99 6.80
N ARG A 56 -5.38 9.03 5.87
CA ARG A 56 -5.10 7.60 6.09
C ARG A 56 -3.72 7.15 5.58
N GLN A 57 -3.01 7.96 4.81
CA GLN A 57 -1.73 7.63 4.17
C GLN A 57 -0.65 7.15 5.15
N LYS A 58 -0.67 7.61 6.40
CA LYS A 58 0.25 7.14 7.43
C LYS A 58 0.11 5.64 7.70
N GLN A 59 -1.11 5.09 7.55
CA GLN A 59 -1.35 3.66 7.68
C GLN A 59 -0.69 2.89 6.52
N LEU A 60 -0.78 3.40 5.30
CA LEU A 60 -0.13 2.82 4.12
C LEU A 60 1.39 2.79 4.30
N TYR A 61 2.01 3.92 4.66
CA TYR A 61 3.46 4.00 4.86
C TYR A 61 3.95 3.14 6.02
N ARG A 62 3.18 3.03 7.09
CA ARG A 62 3.53 2.15 8.21
C ARG A 62 3.55 0.69 7.77
N SER A 63 2.57 0.24 6.98
CA SER A 63 2.58 -1.11 6.42
C SER A 63 3.78 -1.32 5.51
N ALA A 64 4.03 -0.39 4.57
CA ALA A 64 5.14 -0.51 3.62
C ALA A 64 6.51 -0.55 4.32
N LEU A 65 6.75 0.34 5.30
CA LEU A 65 8.02 0.40 6.03
C LEU A 65 8.22 -0.76 7.01
N SER A 66 7.14 -1.38 7.50
CA SER A 66 7.24 -2.52 8.43
C SER A 66 7.29 -3.88 7.72
N GLN A 67 6.71 -3.99 6.52
CA GLN A 67 6.52 -5.26 5.80
C GLN A 67 7.07 -5.23 4.38
N SER A 68 7.88 -4.24 4.02
CA SER A 68 8.43 -4.00 2.67
C SER A 68 7.39 -3.54 1.64
N VAL A 69 6.13 -3.98 1.77
CA VAL A 69 5.06 -3.68 0.82
C VAL A 69 3.76 -3.31 1.52
N ALA A 70 2.92 -2.54 0.84
CA ALA A 70 1.54 -2.28 1.23
C ALA A 70 0.68 -2.18 -0.03
N TYR A 71 -0.57 -2.57 0.08
CA TYR A 71 -1.48 -2.63 -1.06
C TYR A 71 -2.62 -1.65 -0.89
N VAL A 72 -3.10 -1.17 -2.04
CA VAL A 72 -4.29 -0.34 -2.14
C VAL A 72 -5.22 -1.05 -3.10
N VAL A 73 -6.43 -1.32 -2.64
CA VAL A 73 -7.47 -1.97 -3.45
C VAL A 73 -8.38 -0.88 -3.98
N VAL A 74 -8.60 -0.91 -5.29
CA VAL A 74 -9.51 -0.01 -6.00
C VAL A 74 -10.71 -0.83 -6.46
N GLY A 75 -11.89 -0.43 -6.07
CA GLY A 75 -13.15 -1.08 -6.47
C GLY A 75 -14.28 -0.08 -6.66
N PRO A 76 -15.45 -0.54 -7.13
CA PRO A 76 -16.63 0.32 -7.26
C PRO A 76 -17.16 0.73 -5.88
N HIS A 77 -17.58 2.00 -5.74
CA HIS A 77 -18.17 2.46 -4.49
C HIS A 77 -19.60 1.93 -4.33
N PRO A 78 -19.98 1.38 -3.16
CA PRO A 78 -21.24 0.64 -3.00
C PRO A 78 -22.51 1.49 -3.20
N GLN A 79 -22.42 2.80 -2.93
CA GLN A 79 -23.54 3.73 -3.16
C GLN A 79 -23.42 4.55 -4.46
N ASP A 80 -22.26 4.53 -5.14
CA ASP A 80 -22.03 5.33 -6.34
C ASP A 80 -21.03 4.62 -7.28
N PRO A 81 -21.51 3.87 -8.27
CA PRO A 81 -20.65 3.12 -9.19
C PRO A 81 -19.67 3.99 -10.00
N ARG A 82 -19.93 5.30 -10.12
CA ARG A 82 -19.06 6.24 -10.87
C ARG A 82 -17.86 6.70 -10.05
N ARG A 83 -17.88 6.48 -8.74
CA ARG A 83 -16.76 6.80 -7.85
C ARG A 83 -15.95 5.55 -7.52
N PRO A 84 -14.62 5.57 -7.70
CA PRO A 84 -13.78 4.52 -7.18
C PRO A 84 -13.73 4.63 -5.66
N LEU A 85 -13.99 3.51 -4.99
CA LEU A 85 -13.66 3.31 -3.58
C LEU A 85 -12.24 2.78 -3.51
N ILE A 86 -11.39 3.52 -2.81
CA ILE A 86 -9.99 3.18 -2.60
C ILE A 86 -9.82 2.79 -1.13
N THR A 87 -9.45 1.55 -0.87
CA THR A 87 -9.21 1.00 0.46
C THR A 87 -7.76 0.58 0.63
N LEU A 88 -7.23 0.77 1.84
CA LEU A 88 -5.89 0.30 2.19
C LEU A 88 -6.00 -1.14 2.66
N ASP A 89 -5.19 -2.03 2.08
CA ASP A 89 -5.08 -3.39 2.57
C ASP A 89 -3.69 -3.67 3.12
N HIS A 90 -3.67 -4.47 4.17
CA HIS A 90 -2.45 -4.83 4.87
C HIS A 90 -1.78 -6.00 4.13
N ALA A 91 -0.45 -6.01 4.00
CA ALA A 91 0.23 -7.04 3.20
C ALA A 91 -0.06 -8.48 3.66
N ARG A 92 -0.33 -8.67 4.96
CA ARG A 92 -0.79 -9.95 5.54
C ARG A 92 -2.15 -10.45 5.04
N ASN A 93 -3.01 -9.60 4.50
CA ASN A 93 -4.36 -9.98 4.06
C ASN A 93 -4.44 -10.26 2.55
N ALA A 94 -3.39 -9.90 1.80
CA ALA A 94 -3.36 -10.00 0.36
C ALA A 94 -2.35 -11.07 -0.08
N ILE A 95 -2.82 -12.01 -0.90
CA ILE A 95 -1.96 -12.93 -1.64
C ILE A 95 -1.94 -12.41 -3.08
N ILE A 96 -0.74 -12.09 -3.57
CA ILE A 96 -0.53 -11.62 -4.93
C ILE A 96 0.21 -12.68 -5.74
N GLU A 97 -0.27 -12.90 -6.96
CA GLU A 97 0.50 -13.64 -7.95
C GLU A 97 1.56 -12.69 -8.55
N ARG A 98 2.77 -13.20 -8.75
CA ARG A 98 3.85 -12.43 -9.38
C ARG A 98 4.27 -13.13 -10.66
N ALA A 99 4.46 -12.36 -11.72
CA ALA A 99 4.97 -12.88 -12.97
C ALA A 99 6.39 -13.42 -12.72
N PRO A 100 6.69 -14.69 -13.05
CA PRO A 100 7.97 -15.31 -12.70
C PRO A 100 9.15 -14.70 -13.49
N ALA A 101 8.88 -14.13 -14.67
CA ALA A 101 9.91 -13.55 -15.53
C ALA A 101 10.35 -12.13 -15.08
N THR A 102 9.42 -11.32 -14.58
CA THR A 102 9.69 -9.89 -14.29
C THR A 102 9.62 -9.57 -12.80
N GLY A 103 8.97 -10.41 -11.99
CA GLY A 103 8.72 -10.15 -10.56
C GLY A 103 7.59 -9.17 -10.28
N ASP A 104 6.97 -8.62 -11.34
CA ASP A 104 5.84 -7.70 -11.26
C ASP A 104 4.63 -8.37 -10.62
N ALA A 105 3.92 -7.63 -9.79
CA ALA A 105 2.67 -8.08 -9.21
C ALA A 105 1.61 -8.15 -10.31
N VAL A 106 1.11 -9.36 -10.58
CA VAL A 106 -0.08 -9.55 -11.42
C VAL A 106 -1.26 -9.17 -10.53
N ALA A 107 -2.03 -8.16 -10.95
CA ALA A 107 -3.20 -7.71 -10.20
C ALA A 107 -4.09 -8.92 -9.87
N CYS A 108 -4.41 -9.10 -8.59
CA CYS A 108 -5.26 -10.20 -8.12
C CYS A 108 -6.61 -10.15 -8.86
N PRO A 109 -7.01 -11.20 -9.58
CA PRO A 109 -8.27 -11.24 -10.31
C PRO A 109 -9.43 -11.54 -9.34
N ALA A 110 -9.65 -10.68 -8.34
CA ALA A 110 -10.83 -10.75 -7.49
C ALA A 110 -12.05 -10.05 -8.12
N SER A 111 -11.89 -9.42 -9.29
CA SER A 111 -12.99 -9.15 -10.21
C SER A 111 -12.71 -9.91 -11.50
N SER A 112 -13.66 -10.76 -11.89
CA SER A 112 -13.60 -11.58 -13.09
C SER A 112 -13.48 -10.70 -14.34
N THR A 113 -12.28 -10.36 -14.76
CA THR A 113 -12.04 -9.91 -16.14
C THR A 113 -10.59 -10.24 -16.56
N PRO A 114 -10.39 -11.20 -17.48
CA PRO A 114 -9.05 -11.59 -17.95
C PRO A 114 -8.35 -10.44 -18.67
N SER A 115 -7.03 -10.33 -18.52
CA SER A 115 -6.10 -9.25 -18.88
C SER A 115 -6.06 -8.70 -20.33
N TRP A 116 -7.09 -8.92 -21.15
CA TRP A 116 -7.18 -8.39 -22.52
C TRP A 116 -8.07 -7.12 -22.65
N TRP A 117 -8.71 -6.65 -21.58
CA TRP A 117 -9.66 -5.51 -21.66
C TRP A 117 -9.08 -4.13 -21.36
N TRP A 118 -7.84 -4.04 -20.87
CA TRP A 118 -7.14 -2.76 -20.72
C TRP A 118 -5.96 -2.68 -21.69
N THR A 119 -6.28 -2.28 -22.91
CA THR A 119 -5.32 -1.68 -23.84
C THR A 119 -5.57 -0.17 -23.77
N PRO A 120 -4.64 0.65 -23.25
CA PRO A 120 -4.76 2.10 -23.39
C PRO A 120 -4.69 2.47 -24.90
N PRO A 121 -5.33 3.58 -25.32
CA PRO A 121 -5.36 4.02 -26.72
C PRO A 121 -3.98 4.34 -27.29
#